data_AF-A0A6P3ICH2-F1
#
_entry.id   AF-A0A6P3ICH2-F1
#
_cell.length_a   1.000
_cell.length_b   1.000
_cell.length_c   1.000
_cell.angle_alpha   90.00
_cell.angle_beta   90.00
_cell.angle_gamma   90.00
#
_symmetry.space_group_name_H-M   'P 1'
#
loop_
_entity.id
_entity.type
_entity.pdbx_description
1 polymer ?
#
loop_
_entity_poly.entity_id
_entity_poly.type
_entity_poly.pdbx_seq_one_letter_code
_entity_poly.pdbx_strand_id
1 'polypeptide(L)'
;MTLPVPCPEAMLQWPPVTVCSPCRLKVEELEAERSRLEEEKKTLEAQLERLTLQGDYDQSKTKVLHLSQNPAGAARQRLREDQQQLQEECARLRELVRALEAGGPIPAHLEAAAGLPSSREVAELKKQVESAELKNQRLKEVFQTKIQEFRKVCYTLTGYQVDITTESQYRLTSMYAEQKADCLIFKAAGPSGTKMQLLETAFSRTVPGLIELHLLRQDSIPAFLSALTLDLFSRQTMA
;
A
#
# COMPACT_ATOMS: atom_id res chain seq x y z
N MET A 1 94.16 -23.23 66.66
CA MET A 1 94.25 -23.21 65.18
C MET A 1 93.43 -22.01 64.72
N THR A 2 94.02 -20.81 64.55
CA THR A 2 94.57 -20.26 63.27
C THR A 2 93.48 -20.22 62.19
N LEU A 3 92.93 -19.10 61.72
CA LEU A 3 93.50 -17.78 61.36
C LEU A 3 92.38 -16.68 61.37
N PRO A 4 92.74 -15.38 61.27
CA PRO A 4 91.87 -14.23 61.51
C PRO A 4 91.15 -13.73 60.24
N VAL A 5 90.06 -12.98 60.42
CA VAL A 5 89.48 -12.11 59.38
C VAL A 5 89.17 -10.75 60.02
N PRO A 6 89.75 -9.64 59.56
CA PRO A 6 89.42 -8.32 60.05
C PRO A 6 88.19 -7.78 59.32
N CYS A 7 87.15 -7.41 60.07
CA CYS A 7 86.07 -6.53 59.63
C CYS A 7 86.35 -5.09 60.11
N PRO A 8 85.68 -4.09 59.52
CA PRO A 8 85.73 -3.73 58.12
C PRO A 8 86.20 -2.28 57.96
N GLU A 9 86.58 -1.96 56.73
CA GLU A 9 86.57 -0.63 56.10
C GLU A 9 86.54 0.57 57.03
N ALA A 10 87.70 1.23 57.10
CA ALA A 10 87.82 2.61 57.47
C ALA A 10 86.64 3.40 56.90
N MET A 11 85.70 3.75 57.78
CA MET A 11 84.85 4.91 57.63
C MET A 11 85.82 6.08 57.52
N LEU A 12 86.24 6.38 56.29
CA LEU A 12 86.80 7.67 55.95
C LEU A 12 85.70 8.67 56.31
N GLN A 13 85.75 9.16 57.54
CA GLN A 13 85.23 10.47 57.85
C GLN A 13 86.06 11.41 56.99
N TRP A 14 85.52 11.70 55.80
CA TRP A 14 86.00 12.81 55.00
C TRP A 14 86.00 14.02 55.94
N PRO A 15 87.12 14.76 56.05
CA PRO A 15 87.13 15.97 56.85
C PRO A 15 85.97 16.86 56.39
N PRO A 16 85.36 17.69 57.24
CA PRO A 16 84.36 18.63 56.78
C PRO A 16 85.06 19.53 55.77
N VAL A 17 84.89 19.21 54.49
CA VAL A 17 85.41 20.00 53.40
C VAL A 17 84.74 21.34 53.62
N THR A 18 85.52 22.36 53.95
CA THR A 18 85.06 23.75 53.87
C THR A 18 84.79 23.96 52.40
N VAL A 19 83.60 23.54 51.95
CA VAL A 19 83.16 23.68 50.58
C VAL A 19 83.21 25.17 50.33
N CYS A 20 84.14 25.58 49.46
CA CYS A 20 84.26 26.95 49.00
C CYS A 20 82.84 27.42 48.64
N SER A 21 82.36 28.54 49.17
CA SER A 21 80.97 29.02 48.98
C SER A 21 80.42 28.87 47.54
N PRO A 22 81.22 29.08 46.47
CA PRO A 22 80.81 28.84 45.09
C PRO A 22 80.46 27.37 44.76
N CYS A 23 81.14 26.40 45.36
CA CYS A 23 80.86 24.98 45.16
C CYS A 23 79.55 24.54 45.83
N ARG A 24 79.15 25.15 46.97
CA ARG A 24 77.83 24.88 47.58
C ARG A 24 76.70 25.42 46.72
N LEU A 25 76.83 26.67 46.26
CA LEU A 25 75.87 27.28 45.36
C LEU A 25 75.70 26.46 44.07
N LYS A 26 76.80 25.91 43.54
CA LYS A 26 76.72 25.06 42.35
C LYS A 26 76.01 23.72 42.60
N VAL A 27 76.16 23.14 43.79
CA VAL A 27 75.43 21.93 44.19
C VAL A 27 73.94 22.23 44.31
N GLU A 28 73.56 23.33 44.96
CA GLU A 28 72.16 23.75 45.09
C GLU A 28 71.51 24.06 43.73
N GLU A 29 72.23 24.71 42.80
CA GLU A 29 71.78 24.92 41.42
C GLU A 29 71.54 23.59 40.69
N LEU A 30 72.48 22.65 40.79
CA LEU A 30 72.37 21.34 40.13
C LEU A 30 71.25 20.49 40.74
N GLU A 31 71.01 20.61 42.04
CA GLU A 31 69.88 19.96 42.73
C GLU A 31 68.55 20.55 42.28
N ALA A 32 68.46 21.88 42.14
CA ALA A 32 67.28 22.55 41.59
C ALA A 32 67.01 22.15 40.13
N GLU A 33 68.03 22.14 39.27
CA GLU A 33 67.91 21.69 37.88
C GLU A 33 67.48 20.22 37.80
N ARG A 34 68.05 19.37 38.65
CA ARG A 34 67.67 17.96 38.74
C ARG A 34 66.20 17.81 39.14
N SER A 35 65.73 18.57 40.13
CA SER A 35 64.32 18.52 40.56
C SER A 35 63.35 18.95 39.44
N ARG A 36 63.70 20.02 38.69
CA ARG A 36 62.92 20.47 37.53
C ARG A 36 62.83 19.40 36.44
N LEU A 37 63.98 18.79 36.11
CA LEU A 37 64.04 17.73 35.11
C LEU A 37 63.27 16.48 35.55
N GLU A 38 63.23 16.16 36.85
CA GLU A 38 62.46 15.03 37.38
C GLU A 38 60.94 15.27 37.29
N GLU A 39 60.45 16.50 37.49
CA GLU A 39 59.04 16.85 37.29
C GLU A 39 58.65 16.83 35.81
N GLU A 40 59.46 17.43 34.94
CA GLU A 40 59.27 17.38 33.49
C GLU A 40 59.21 15.92 32.99
N LYS A 41 60.14 15.07 33.45
CA LYS A 41 60.16 13.64 33.15
C LYS A 41 58.85 12.95 33.56
N LYS A 42 58.36 13.18 34.79
CA LYS A 42 57.09 12.59 35.26
C LYS A 42 55.91 13.01 34.38
N THR A 43 55.85 14.29 33.97
CA THR A 43 54.76 14.76 33.10
C THR A 43 54.83 14.13 31.71
N LEU A 44 56.02 13.98 31.15
CA LEU A 44 56.23 13.32 29.86
C LEU A 44 55.94 11.81 29.93
N GLU A 45 56.30 11.15 31.03
CA GLU A 45 55.97 9.75 31.27
C GLU A 45 54.46 9.54 31.35
N ALA A 46 53.74 10.38 32.10
CA ALA A 46 52.28 10.32 32.17
C ALA A 46 51.60 10.58 30.80
N GLN A 47 52.16 11.49 29.99
CA GLN A 47 51.67 11.72 28.63
C GLN A 47 51.92 10.50 27.73
N LEU A 48 53.11 9.91 27.79
CA LEU A 48 53.44 8.70 27.05
C LEU A 48 52.54 7.51 27.45
N GLU A 49 52.29 7.32 28.74
CA GLU A 49 51.37 6.29 29.22
C GLU A 49 49.97 6.50 28.66
N ARG A 50 49.47 7.74 28.66
CA ARG A 50 48.16 8.06 28.09
C ARG A 50 48.09 7.74 26.59
N LEU A 51 49.11 8.12 25.83
CA LEU A 51 49.19 7.86 24.39
C LEU A 51 49.31 6.35 24.12
N THR A 52 50.07 5.63 24.93
CA THR A 52 50.19 4.17 24.86
C THR A 52 48.85 3.48 25.12
N LEU A 53 48.08 3.94 26.10
CA LEU A 53 46.71 3.45 26.36
C LEU A 53 45.74 3.73 25.21
N GLN A 54 45.97 4.79 24.43
CA GLN A 54 45.20 5.12 23.23
C GLN A 54 45.64 4.30 22.00
N GLY A 55 46.73 3.54 22.12
CA GLY A 55 47.25 2.68 21.06
C GLY A 55 48.32 3.34 20.20
N ASP A 56 48.92 4.44 20.64
CA ASP A 56 50.06 5.05 19.95
C ASP A 56 51.31 4.18 20.10
N TYR A 57 52.14 4.15 19.05
CA TYR A 57 53.33 3.32 18.98
C TYR A 57 54.49 4.03 18.27
N ASP A 58 55.70 3.69 18.69
CA ASP A 58 56.94 4.15 18.06
C ASP A 58 57.11 3.50 16.68
N GLN A 59 57.00 4.28 15.60
CA GLN A 59 57.13 3.78 14.22
C GLN A 59 58.53 3.19 13.90
N SER A 60 59.57 3.61 14.64
CA SER A 60 60.94 3.11 14.48
C SER A 60 61.14 1.73 15.12
N LYS A 61 60.35 1.38 16.14
CA LYS A 61 60.49 0.12 16.91
C LYS A 61 59.40 -0.89 16.61
N THR A 62 58.22 -0.42 16.22
CA THR A 62 57.03 -1.27 16.12
C THR A 62 56.33 -1.02 14.79
N LYS A 63 56.17 -2.09 14.01
CA LYS A 63 55.40 -2.09 12.76
C LYS A 63 54.08 -2.82 12.97
N VAL A 64 52.97 -2.10 12.82
CA VAL A 64 51.64 -2.70 12.90
C VAL A 64 51.34 -3.39 11.57
N LEU A 65 50.95 -4.67 11.64
CA LEU A 65 50.56 -5.47 10.50
C LEU A 65 49.13 -5.93 10.68
N HIS A 66 48.40 -6.03 9.58
CA HIS A 66 47.10 -6.67 9.53
C HIS A 66 47.04 -7.56 8.30
N LEU A 67 46.12 -8.52 8.30
CA LEU A 67 45.86 -9.33 7.12
C LEU A 67 45.40 -8.43 5.98
N SER A 68 45.96 -8.67 4.78
CA SER A 68 45.54 -7.97 3.56
C SER A 68 44.06 -8.18 3.28
N GLN A 69 43.58 -9.41 3.49
CA GLN A 69 42.17 -9.76 3.50
C GLN A 69 41.64 -9.75 4.95
N ASN A 70 41.14 -8.60 5.38
CA ASN A 70 40.47 -8.47 6.68
C ASN A 70 38.94 -8.36 6.52
N PRO A 71 38.15 -8.81 7.51
CA PRO A 71 36.69 -8.71 7.46
C PRO A 71 36.19 -7.27 7.28
N ALA A 72 36.88 -6.29 7.88
CA ALA A 72 36.55 -4.87 7.76
C ALA A 72 36.71 -4.35 6.30
N GLY A 73 37.74 -4.79 5.60
CA GLY A 73 38.02 -4.47 4.20
C GLY A 73 37.01 -5.14 3.28
N ALA A 74 36.68 -6.41 3.53
CA ALA A 74 35.62 -7.12 2.80
C ALA A 74 34.26 -6.43 2.98
N ALA A 75 33.91 -5.99 4.18
CA ALA A 75 32.68 -5.24 4.44
C ALA A 75 32.66 -3.88 3.71
N ARG A 76 33.78 -3.15 3.73
CA ARG A 76 33.92 -1.89 2.97
C ARG A 76 33.80 -2.10 1.47
N GLN A 77 34.32 -3.22 0.96
CA GLN A 77 34.23 -3.54 -0.46
C GLN A 77 32.80 -3.89 -0.86
N ARG A 78 32.10 -4.72 -0.09
CA ARG A 78 30.67 -5.01 -0.32
C ARG A 78 29.82 -3.75 -0.30
N LEU A 79 30.04 -2.86 0.67
CA LEU A 79 29.34 -1.58 0.73
C LEU A 79 29.57 -0.73 -0.53
N ARG A 80 30.78 -0.76 -1.10
CA ARG A 80 31.07 -0.07 -2.37
C ARG A 80 30.35 -0.73 -3.54
N GLU A 81 30.35 -2.05 -3.60
CA GLU A 81 29.65 -2.82 -4.65
C GLU A 81 28.13 -2.55 -4.58
N ASP A 82 27.53 -2.59 -3.40
CA ASP A 82 26.12 -2.27 -3.18
C ASP A 82 25.79 -0.83 -3.57
N GLN A 83 26.67 0.13 -3.23
CA GLN A 83 26.51 1.52 -3.64
C GLN A 83 26.59 1.69 -5.16
N GLN A 84 27.47 0.95 -5.84
CA GLN A 84 27.56 0.97 -7.30
C GLN A 84 26.29 0.39 -7.94
N GLN A 85 25.82 -0.76 -7.47
CA GLN A 85 24.58 -1.37 -7.94
C GLN A 85 23.39 -0.43 -7.76
N LEU A 86 23.26 0.18 -6.57
CA LEU A 86 22.18 1.11 -6.28
C LEU A 86 22.24 2.36 -7.18
N GLN A 87 23.45 2.87 -7.46
CA GLN A 87 23.64 4.00 -8.39
C GLN A 87 23.24 3.64 -9.82
N GLU A 88 23.60 2.45 -10.29
CA GLU A 88 23.21 1.96 -11.61
C GLU A 88 21.70 1.78 -11.73
N GLU A 89 21.05 1.20 -10.73
CA GLU A 89 19.59 1.07 -10.68
C GLU A 89 18.90 2.42 -10.64
N CYS A 90 19.39 3.35 -9.82
CA CYS A 90 18.87 4.72 -9.77
C CYS A 90 19.02 5.44 -11.11
N ALA A 91 20.13 5.25 -11.82
CA ALA A 91 20.32 5.81 -13.15
C ALA A 91 19.30 5.23 -14.14
N ARG A 92 19.13 3.90 -14.17
CA ARG A 92 18.13 3.22 -15.01
C ARG A 92 16.70 3.66 -14.72
N LEU A 93 16.32 3.75 -13.44
CA LEU A 93 15.00 4.22 -13.05
C LEU A 93 14.77 5.69 -13.43
N ARG A 94 15.78 6.55 -13.28
CA ARG A 94 15.70 7.95 -13.73
C ARG A 94 15.52 8.06 -15.24
N GLU A 95 16.20 7.23 -16.03
CA GLU A 95 16.02 7.16 -17.48
C GLU A 95 14.61 6.70 -17.85
N LEU A 96 14.09 5.68 -17.17
CA LEU A 96 12.72 5.21 -17.35
C LEU A 96 11.70 6.31 -17.04
N VAL A 97 11.86 7.01 -15.91
CA VAL A 97 10.97 8.13 -15.54
C VAL A 97 11.03 9.24 -16.58
N ARG A 98 12.22 9.62 -17.06
CA ARG A 98 12.36 10.61 -18.14
C ARG A 98 11.69 10.17 -19.43
N ALA A 99 11.79 8.90 -19.81
CA ALA A 99 11.13 8.38 -21.00
C ALA A 99 9.60 8.42 -20.89
N LEU A 100 9.08 8.08 -19.70
CA LEU A 100 7.65 8.17 -19.37
C LEU A 100 7.15 9.62 -19.37
N GLU A 101 7.90 10.54 -18.73
CA GLU A 101 7.57 11.98 -18.68
C GLU A 101 7.61 12.64 -20.06
N ALA A 102 8.55 12.21 -20.92
CA ALA A 102 8.64 12.67 -22.31
C ALA A 102 7.49 12.14 -23.20
N GLY A 103 6.67 11.22 -22.70
CA GLY A 103 5.59 10.58 -23.47
C GLY A 103 6.09 9.74 -24.65
N GLY A 104 7.37 9.38 -24.65
CA GLY A 104 8.01 8.61 -25.72
C GLY A 104 7.87 7.09 -25.49
N PRO A 105 8.14 6.27 -26.52
CA PRO A 105 8.21 4.83 -26.35
C PRO A 105 9.35 4.47 -25.39
N ILE A 106 9.02 3.72 -24.34
CA ILE A 106 10.00 3.26 -23.36
C ILE A 106 10.93 2.27 -24.08
N PRO A 107 12.27 2.39 -23.94
CA PRO A 107 13.18 1.42 -24.48
C PRO A 107 12.90 0.00 -23.92
N ALA A 108 12.85 -1.01 -24.79
CA ALA A 108 12.50 -2.38 -24.42
C ALA A 108 13.36 -2.98 -23.28
N HIS A 109 14.60 -2.52 -23.12
CA HIS A 109 15.49 -2.94 -22.03
C HIS A 109 15.06 -2.41 -20.65
N LEU A 110 14.36 -1.28 -20.60
CA LEU A 110 13.80 -0.69 -19.39
C LEU A 110 12.38 -1.23 -19.11
N GLU A 111 11.60 -1.53 -20.14
CA GLU A 111 10.27 -2.16 -19.98
C GLU A 111 10.38 -3.55 -19.33
N ALA A 112 11.31 -4.38 -19.81
CA ALA A 112 11.52 -5.73 -19.28
C ALA A 112 12.05 -5.74 -17.83
N ALA A 113 12.91 -4.78 -17.48
CA ALA A 113 13.47 -4.65 -16.12
C ALA A 113 12.44 -4.10 -15.12
N ALA A 114 11.50 -3.26 -15.58
CA ALA A 114 10.48 -2.65 -14.74
C ALA A 114 9.21 -3.51 -14.57
N GLY A 115 9.14 -4.68 -15.21
CA GLY A 115 7.96 -5.54 -15.19
C GLY A 115 6.70 -4.86 -15.74
N LEU A 116 6.88 -3.84 -16.59
CA LEU A 116 5.76 -3.11 -17.18
C LEU A 116 5.13 -4.00 -18.27
N PRO A 117 3.79 -4.16 -18.27
CA PRO A 117 3.12 -4.90 -19.34
C PRO A 117 3.47 -4.25 -20.66
N SER A 118 3.89 -5.05 -21.63
CA SER A 118 4.29 -4.54 -22.95
C SER A 118 3.13 -3.73 -23.53
N SER A 119 3.43 -2.61 -24.20
CA SER A 119 2.42 -1.80 -24.91
C SER A 119 1.48 -2.65 -25.80
N ARG A 120 1.98 -3.80 -26.30
CA ARG A 120 1.19 -4.81 -27.03
C ARG A 120 0.15 -5.53 -26.18
N GLU A 121 0.50 -5.96 -24.97
CA GLU A 121 -0.42 -6.62 -24.03
C GLU A 121 -1.51 -5.66 -23.59
N VAL A 122 -1.16 -4.40 -23.34
CA VAL A 122 -2.14 -3.34 -23.01
C VAL A 122 -3.12 -3.12 -24.17
N ALA A 123 -2.64 -3.09 -25.41
CA ALA A 123 -3.49 -2.94 -26.58
C ALA A 123 -4.42 -4.15 -26.80
N GLU A 124 -3.92 -5.37 -26.54
CA GLU A 124 -4.72 -6.59 -26.65
C GLU A 124 -5.79 -6.67 -25.56
N LEU A 125 -5.44 -6.36 -24.31
CA LEU A 125 -6.39 -6.30 -23.20
C LEU A 125 -7.48 -5.24 -23.43
N LYS A 126 -7.11 -4.06 -23.95
CA LYS A 126 -8.10 -3.03 -24.32
C LYS A 126 -9.07 -3.54 -25.37
N LYS A 127 -8.59 -4.20 -26.44
CA LYS A 127 -9.46 -4.84 -27.44
C LYS A 127 -10.38 -5.89 -26.83
N GLN A 128 -9.90 -6.69 -25.88
CA GLN A 128 -10.73 -7.69 -25.21
C GLN A 128 -11.84 -7.04 -24.40
N VAL A 129 -11.53 -5.98 -23.64
CA VAL A 129 -12.52 -5.19 -22.89
C VAL A 129 -13.57 -4.59 -23.82
N GLU A 130 -13.16 -3.90 -24.89
CA GLU A 130 -14.08 -3.33 -25.88
C GLU A 130 -14.98 -4.42 -26.50
N SER A 131 -14.43 -5.60 -26.80
CA SER A 131 -15.21 -6.72 -27.34
C SER A 131 -16.24 -7.26 -26.34
N ALA A 132 -15.89 -7.29 -25.05
CA ALA A 132 -16.76 -7.76 -23.98
C ALA A 132 -17.87 -6.76 -23.69
N GLU A 133 -17.55 -5.47 -23.68
CA GLU A 133 -18.52 -4.38 -23.55
C GLU A 133 -19.52 -4.38 -24.70
N LEU A 134 -19.04 -4.54 -25.94
CA LEU A 134 -19.92 -4.65 -27.11
C LEU A 134 -20.85 -5.86 -27.03
N LYS A 135 -20.35 -7.01 -26.58
CA LYS A 135 -21.19 -8.22 -26.36
C LYS A 135 -22.25 -7.96 -25.30
N ASN A 136 -21.89 -7.33 -24.19
CA ASN A 136 -22.84 -6.97 -23.13
C ASN A 136 -23.90 -5.98 -23.61
N GLN A 137 -23.52 -5.00 -24.43
CA GLN A 137 -24.45 -4.04 -25.02
C GLN A 137 -25.45 -4.74 -25.94
N ARG A 138 -24.97 -5.58 -26.86
CA ARG A 138 -25.83 -6.39 -27.74
C ARG A 138 -26.78 -7.29 -26.95
N LEU A 139 -26.30 -7.89 -25.86
CA LEU A 139 -27.13 -8.73 -25.00
C LEU A 139 -28.26 -7.92 -24.34
N LYS A 140 -27.97 -6.70 -23.87
CA LYS A 140 -28.99 -5.78 -23.33
C LYS A 140 -30.02 -5.40 -24.38
N GLU A 141 -29.59 -5.11 -25.61
CA GLU A 141 -30.49 -4.80 -26.73
C GLU A 141 -31.41 -5.98 -27.03
N VAL A 142 -30.85 -7.20 -27.18
CA VAL A 142 -31.64 -8.42 -27.41
C VAL A 142 -32.62 -8.66 -26.27
N PHE A 143 -32.21 -8.49 -25.02
CA PHE A 143 -33.10 -8.63 -23.87
C PHE A 143 -34.25 -7.62 -23.92
N GLN A 144 -33.96 -6.35 -24.21
CA GLN A 144 -34.99 -5.32 -24.35
C GLN A 144 -35.96 -5.65 -25.48
N THR A 145 -35.45 -6.06 -26.65
CA THR A 145 -36.30 -6.48 -27.78
C THR A 145 -37.18 -7.67 -27.41
N LYS A 146 -36.63 -8.67 -26.72
CA LYS A 146 -37.39 -9.87 -26.30
C LYS A 146 -38.46 -9.55 -25.26
N ILE A 147 -38.18 -8.68 -24.30
CA ILE A 147 -39.17 -8.23 -23.31
C ILE A 147 -40.26 -7.39 -23.98
N GLN A 148 -39.92 -6.53 -24.94
CA GLN A 148 -40.90 -5.77 -25.71
C GLN A 148 -41.79 -6.68 -26.57
N GLU A 149 -41.19 -7.67 -27.24
CA GLU A 149 -41.91 -8.71 -27.99
C GLU A 149 -42.90 -9.45 -27.08
N PHE A 150 -42.43 -9.90 -25.91
CA PHE A 150 -43.28 -10.57 -24.92
C PHE A 150 -44.40 -9.67 -24.42
N ARG A 151 -44.12 -8.40 -24.07
CA ARG A 151 -45.15 -7.44 -23.65
C ARG A 151 -46.20 -7.22 -24.72
N LYS A 152 -45.78 -7.12 -25.99
CA LYS A 152 -46.70 -6.96 -27.12
C LYS A 152 -47.60 -8.20 -27.28
N VAL A 153 -47.04 -9.40 -27.18
CA VAL A 153 -47.82 -10.65 -27.24
C VAL A 153 -48.81 -10.73 -26.07
N CYS A 154 -48.37 -10.45 -24.84
CA CYS A 154 -49.25 -10.42 -23.66
C CYS A 154 -50.38 -9.39 -23.83
N TYR A 155 -50.07 -8.19 -24.35
CA TYR A 155 -51.06 -7.17 -24.63
C TYR A 155 -52.12 -7.63 -25.63
N THR A 156 -51.70 -8.24 -26.75
CA THR A 156 -52.64 -8.74 -27.76
C THR A 156 -53.47 -9.93 -27.27
N LEU A 157 -52.90 -10.83 -26.46
CA LEU A 157 -53.60 -12.04 -25.99
C LEU A 157 -54.55 -11.78 -24.81
N THR A 158 -54.11 -10.94 -23.86
CA THR A 158 -54.84 -10.75 -22.59
C THR A 158 -55.59 -9.41 -22.53
N GLY A 159 -55.27 -8.47 -23.42
CA GLY A 159 -55.79 -7.11 -23.39
C GLY A 159 -55.13 -6.24 -22.31
N TYR A 160 -54.04 -6.66 -21.68
CA TYR A 160 -53.35 -5.89 -20.64
C TYR A 160 -51.89 -5.60 -21.00
N GLN A 161 -51.52 -4.32 -20.92
CA GLN A 161 -50.14 -3.87 -21.03
C GLN A 161 -49.51 -3.89 -19.64
N VAL A 162 -48.44 -4.67 -19.48
CA VAL A 162 -47.72 -4.83 -18.22
C VAL A 162 -46.41 -4.03 -18.26
N ASP A 163 -46.34 -2.97 -17.47
CA ASP A 163 -45.16 -2.13 -17.34
C ASP A 163 -44.56 -2.23 -15.93
N ILE A 164 -43.25 -2.42 -15.89
CA ILE A 164 -42.49 -2.51 -14.63
C ILE A 164 -42.16 -1.08 -14.19
N THR A 165 -42.68 -0.66 -13.03
CA THR A 165 -42.38 0.61 -12.37
C THR A 165 -41.23 0.41 -11.35
N THR A 166 -40.72 1.48 -10.76
CA THR A 166 -39.77 1.43 -9.65
C THR A 166 -40.33 0.62 -8.46
N GLU A 167 -39.45 -0.09 -7.73
CA GLU A 167 -39.79 -0.87 -6.51
C GLU A 167 -40.60 -2.18 -6.70
N SER A 168 -40.38 -2.94 -7.77
CA SER A 168 -41.09 -4.23 -8.01
C SER A 168 -42.61 -4.09 -8.08
N GLN A 169 -43.06 -2.96 -8.62
CA GLN A 169 -44.46 -2.68 -8.89
C GLN A 169 -44.75 -2.88 -10.38
N TYR A 170 -45.87 -3.53 -10.68
CA TYR A 170 -46.34 -3.83 -12.03
C TYR A 170 -47.59 -3.00 -12.30
N ARG A 171 -47.46 -2.08 -13.25
CA ARG A 171 -48.56 -1.28 -13.76
C ARG A 171 -49.24 -2.06 -14.89
N LEU A 172 -50.53 -2.29 -14.73
CA LEU A 172 -51.39 -2.91 -15.73
C LEU A 172 -52.31 -1.83 -16.31
N THR A 173 -52.24 -1.65 -17.63
CA THR A 173 -53.14 -0.78 -18.38
C THR A 173 -53.99 -1.66 -19.29
N SER A 174 -55.31 -1.54 -19.21
CA SER A 174 -56.21 -2.31 -20.09
C SER A 174 -56.25 -1.70 -21.49
N MET A 175 -56.41 -2.55 -22.51
CA MET A 175 -56.67 -2.16 -23.89
C MET A 175 -57.99 -1.37 -24.03
N TYR A 176 -58.95 -1.64 -23.15
CA TYR A 176 -60.29 -1.03 -23.14
C TYR A 176 -60.39 0.07 -22.07
N ALA A 177 -59.27 0.66 -21.65
CA ALA A 177 -59.26 1.74 -20.67
C ALA A 177 -59.99 2.99 -21.21
N GLU A 178 -60.96 3.51 -20.46
CA GLU A 178 -61.72 4.70 -20.82
C GLU A 178 -60.85 5.97 -20.77
N GLN A 179 -59.92 6.04 -19.82
CA GLN A 179 -58.93 7.11 -19.70
C GLN A 179 -57.49 6.58 -19.71
N LYS A 180 -56.55 7.36 -20.27
CA LYS A 180 -55.11 7.00 -20.25
C LYS A 180 -54.51 6.90 -18.83
N ALA A 181 -55.19 7.47 -17.84
CA ALA A 181 -54.80 7.40 -16.43
C ALA A 181 -55.32 6.13 -15.73
N ASP A 182 -56.24 5.39 -16.36
CA ASP A 182 -56.84 4.20 -15.78
C ASP A 182 -55.83 3.05 -15.81
N CYS A 183 -55.25 2.81 -14.63
CA CYS A 183 -54.26 1.77 -14.44
C CYS A 183 -54.44 1.08 -13.10
N LEU A 184 -54.12 -0.20 -13.08
CA LEU A 184 -53.99 -1.00 -11.87
C LEU A 184 -52.51 -1.12 -11.54
N ILE A 185 -52.16 -1.06 -10.26
CA ILE A 185 -50.77 -1.24 -9.84
C ILE A 185 -50.75 -2.42 -8.87
N PHE A 186 -49.98 -3.44 -9.21
CA PHE A 186 -49.74 -4.61 -8.35
C PHE A 186 -48.33 -4.56 -7.80
N LYS A 187 -48.17 -4.85 -6.50
CA LYS A 187 -46.88 -5.02 -5.85
C LYS A 187 -46.60 -6.49 -5.64
N ALA A 188 -45.41 -6.95 -5.99
CA ALA A 188 -44.95 -8.26 -5.55
C ALA A 188 -44.73 -8.25 -4.02
N ALA A 189 -45.50 -9.06 -3.29
CA ALA A 189 -45.42 -9.25 -1.85
C ALA A 189 -44.74 -10.59 -1.54
N GLY A 190 -43.66 -10.54 -0.76
CA GLY A 190 -42.92 -11.70 -0.26
C GLY A 190 -41.55 -11.93 -0.92
N PRO A 191 -40.68 -12.76 -0.31
CA PRO A 191 -39.28 -12.97 -0.74
C PRO A 191 -39.15 -13.65 -2.12
N SER A 192 -40.23 -14.23 -2.62
CA SER A 192 -40.28 -15.01 -3.87
C SER A 192 -41.06 -14.31 -5.00
N GLY A 193 -41.63 -13.13 -4.74
CA GLY A 193 -42.48 -12.40 -5.71
C GLY A 193 -43.76 -13.13 -6.16
N THR A 194 -44.14 -14.22 -5.50
CA THR A 194 -45.21 -15.13 -5.94
C THR A 194 -46.61 -14.62 -5.62
N LYS A 195 -46.76 -13.78 -4.59
CA LYS A 195 -48.04 -13.15 -4.27
C LYS A 195 -48.04 -11.72 -4.79
N MET A 196 -49.06 -11.34 -5.53
CA MET A 196 -49.23 -9.98 -6.04
C MET A 196 -50.35 -9.31 -5.25
N GLN A 197 -50.09 -8.12 -4.72
CA GLN A 197 -51.06 -7.33 -3.97
C GLN A 197 -51.46 -6.10 -4.79
N LEU A 198 -52.76 -5.89 -4.98
CA LEU A 198 -53.26 -4.69 -5.65
C LEU A 198 -53.08 -3.47 -4.74
N LEU A 199 -52.46 -2.41 -5.24
CA LEU A 199 -52.49 -1.09 -4.61
C LEU A 199 -53.74 -0.32 -5.03
N GLU A 200 -54.20 0.54 -4.14
CA GLU A 200 -55.32 1.43 -4.42
C GLU A 200 -54.91 2.50 -5.44
N THR A 201 -55.55 2.49 -6.60
CA THR A 201 -55.44 3.51 -7.64
C THR A 201 -56.78 4.22 -7.85
N ALA A 202 -56.80 5.35 -8.54
CA ALA A 202 -58.04 6.06 -8.89
C ALA A 202 -59.03 5.14 -9.63
N PHE A 203 -58.51 4.26 -10.49
CA PHE A 203 -59.30 3.26 -11.21
C PHE A 203 -59.73 2.09 -10.32
N SER A 204 -58.90 1.64 -9.38
CA SER A 204 -59.29 0.61 -8.40
C SER A 204 -60.53 1.01 -7.58
N ARG A 205 -60.70 2.32 -7.31
CA ARG A 205 -61.88 2.86 -6.60
C ARG A 205 -63.19 2.77 -7.40
N THR A 206 -63.15 2.63 -8.73
CA THR A 206 -64.37 2.58 -9.56
C THR A 206 -64.95 1.16 -9.68
N VAL A 207 -64.16 0.13 -9.33
CA VAL A 207 -64.55 -1.28 -9.45
C VAL A 207 -64.48 -2.06 -8.11
N PRO A 208 -65.00 -1.52 -6.98
CA PRO A 208 -64.87 -2.17 -5.67
C PRO A 208 -65.59 -3.53 -5.60
N GLY A 209 -66.73 -3.67 -6.30
CA GLY A 209 -67.50 -4.92 -6.31
C GLY A 209 -66.75 -6.09 -6.98
N LEU A 210 -65.99 -5.82 -8.05
CA LEU A 210 -65.17 -6.83 -8.71
C LEU A 210 -63.95 -7.22 -7.85
N ILE A 211 -63.36 -6.24 -7.15
CA ILE A 211 -62.25 -6.46 -6.22
C ILE A 211 -62.69 -7.32 -5.04
N GLU A 212 -63.81 -7.00 -4.40
CA GLU A 212 -64.29 -7.78 -3.25
C GLU A 212 -64.62 -9.22 -3.65
N LEU A 213 -65.29 -9.41 -4.78
CA LEU A 213 -65.70 -10.74 -5.22
C LEU A 213 -64.50 -11.60 -5.68
N HIS A 214 -63.61 -11.07 -6.52
CA HIS A 214 -62.59 -11.88 -7.17
C HIS A 214 -61.23 -11.87 -6.44
N LEU A 215 -60.86 -10.76 -5.80
CA LEU A 215 -59.59 -10.64 -5.07
C LEU A 215 -59.73 -10.99 -3.58
N LEU A 216 -60.84 -10.62 -2.91
CA LEU A 216 -61.00 -10.93 -1.47
C LEU A 216 -61.68 -12.28 -1.22
N ARG A 217 -62.74 -12.64 -1.97
CA ARG A 217 -63.45 -13.92 -1.75
C ARG A 217 -62.84 -15.10 -2.50
N GLN A 218 -62.43 -14.89 -3.76
CA GLN A 218 -61.91 -15.96 -4.62
C GLN A 218 -60.37 -16.04 -4.67
N ASP A 219 -59.66 -15.03 -4.13
CA ASP A 219 -58.19 -14.93 -4.12
C ASP A 219 -57.53 -15.21 -5.47
N SER A 220 -58.15 -14.76 -6.57
CA SER A 220 -57.71 -15.07 -7.94
C SER A 220 -57.61 -13.81 -8.80
N ILE A 221 -56.37 -13.38 -9.04
CA ILE A 221 -56.04 -12.24 -9.92
C ILE A 221 -56.46 -12.53 -11.37
N PRO A 222 -56.22 -13.73 -11.94
CA PRO A 222 -56.71 -14.03 -13.28
C PRO A 222 -58.23 -13.90 -13.40
N ALA A 223 -58.99 -14.38 -12.41
CA ALA A 223 -60.46 -14.25 -12.42
C ALA A 223 -60.90 -12.78 -12.37
N PHE A 224 -60.24 -11.98 -11.54
CA PHE A 224 -60.47 -10.54 -11.46
C PHE A 224 -60.20 -9.83 -12.80
N LEU A 225 -59.04 -10.06 -13.41
CA LEU A 225 -58.65 -9.42 -14.67
C LEU A 225 -59.58 -9.85 -15.81
N SER A 226 -59.98 -11.12 -15.89
CA SER A 226 -60.93 -11.58 -16.91
C SER A 226 -62.31 -10.93 -16.75
N ALA A 227 -62.85 -10.87 -15.53
CA ALA A 227 -64.14 -10.21 -15.27
C ALA A 227 -64.09 -8.71 -15.58
N LEU A 228 -62.97 -8.06 -15.22
CA LEU A 228 -62.73 -6.65 -15.50
C LEU A 228 -62.61 -6.36 -17.00
N THR A 229 -61.90 -7.21 -17.76
CA THR A 229 -61.83 -7.08 -19.22
C THR A 229 -63.21 -7.16 -19.86
N LEU A 230 -64.06 -8.10 -19.41
CA LEU A 230 -65.43 -8.23 -19.91
C LEU A 230 -66.30 -7.01 -19.57
N ASP A 231 -66.17 -6.48 -18.35
CA ASP A 231 -66.88 -5.27 -17.92
C ASP A 231 -66.46 -4.06 -18.76
N LEU A 232 -65.16 -3.80 -18.89
CA LEU A 232 -64.62 -2.71 -19.70
C LEU A 232 -65.00 -2.84 -21.19
N PHE A 233 -64.92 -4.05 -21.75
CA PHE A 233 -65.34 -4.30 -23.12
C PHE A 233 -66.84 -4.00 -23.30
N SER A 234 -67.69 -4.42 -22.36
CA SER A 234 -69.14 -4.16 -22.43
C SER A 234 -69.47 -2.67 -22.40
N ARG A 235 -68.78 -1.89 -21.55
CA ARG A 235 -68.94 -0.44 -21.46
C ARG A 235 -68.51 0.27 -22.74
N GLN A 236 -67.44 -0.19 -23.36
CA GLN A 236 -66.96 0.38 -24.62
C GLN A 236 -67.82 0.01 -25.83
N THR A 237 -68.51 -1.14 -25.79
CA THR A 237 -69.39 -1.59 -26.89
C THR A 237 -70.82 -1.05 -26.77
N MET A 238 -71.23 -0.61 -25.57
CA MET A 238 -72.53 0.02 -25.32
C MET A 238 -72.52 1.56 -25.39
N ALA A 239 -71.35 2.17 -25.61
CA ALA A 239 -71.18 3.58 -25.95
C ALA A 239 -71.23 3.79 -27.47
#